data_AF-A0A351U1E7-F1
#
_entry.id   AF-A0A351U1E7-F1
#
_cell.length_a   1.000
_cell.length_b   1.000
_cell.length_c   1.000
_cell.angle_alpha   90.00
_cell.angle_beta   90.00
_cell.angle_gamma   90.00
#
_symmetry.space_group_name_H-M   'P 1'
#
loop_
_entity.id
_entity.type
_entity.pdbx_description
1 polymer ?
#
loop_
_entity_poly.entity_id
_entity_poly.type
_entity_poly.pdbx_seq_one_letter_code
_entity_poly.pdbx_strand_id
1 'polypeptide(L)' 'MMHILKKLKESGDLASFVIGGAPNNPIDGKVLEVKTDSVIIETAVDGTKYRYLMHPDNVVIVERK' A
#
# COMPACT_ATOMS: atom_id res chain seq x y z
N MET A 1 -6.97 10.23 2.89
CA MET A 1 -6.10 9.17 2.33
C MET A 1 -4.64 9.61 2.24
N MET A 2 -4.30 10.62 1.43
CA MET A 2 -2.93 11.09 1.20
C MET A 2 -2.06 11.31 2.45
N HIS A 3 -2.61 11.94 3.50
CA HIS A 3 -1.90 12.17 4.77
C HIS A 3 -1.47 10.88 5.48
N ILE A 4 -2.31 9.85 5.43
CA ILE A 4 -2.05 8.54 6.07
C ILE A 4 -0.94 7.82 5.31
N LEU A 5 -1.00 7.80 3.98
CA LEU A 5 0.05 7.19 3.14
C LEU A 5 1.41 7.85 3.34
N LYS A 6 1.47 9.18 3.50
CA LYS A 6 2.71 9.90 3.83
C LYS A 6 3.29 9.47 5.18
N LYS A 7 2.45 9.37 6.21
CA LYS A 7 2.87 8.87 7.53
C LYS A 7 3.39 7.43 7.48
N LEU A 8 2.72 6.55 6.71
CA LEU A 8 3.17 5.17 6.51
C LEU A 8 4.51 5.10 5.77
N LYS A 9 4.74 5.98 4.79
CA LYS A 9 6.04 6.11 4.11
C LYS A 9 7.15 6.56 5.06
N GLU A 10 6.87 7.54 5.92
CA GLU A 10 7.85 8.11 6.86
C GLU A 10 8.22 7.13 7.99
N SER A 11 7.23 6.44 8.55
CA SER A 11 7.43 5.38 9.55
C SER A 11 8.10 4.14 8.94
N GLY A 12 7.78 3.84 7.68
CA GLY A 12 8.20 2.62 7.04
C GLY A 12 7.46 1.38 7.56
N ASP A 13 6.34 1.58 8.25
CA ASP A 13 5.48 0.55 8.82
C ASP A 13 4.80 -0.27 7.72
N LEU A 14 4.47 -1.52 8.08
CA LEU A 14 3.61 -2.37 7.27
C LEU A 14 2.15 -2.04 7.55
N ALA A 15 1.34 -2.02 6.50
CA ALA A 15 -0.11 -1.93 6.60
C ALA A 15 -0.77 -2.91 5.63
N SER A 16 -1.99 -3.32 5.97
CA SER A 16 -2.82 -4.12 5.08
C SER A 16 -3.54 -3.22 4.08
N PHE A 17 -3.43 -3.52 2.79
CA PHE A 17 -4.02 -2.74 1.71
C PHE A 17 -4.96 -3.59 0.86
N VAL A 18 -6.14 -3.07 0.54
CA VAL A 18 -6.95 -3.58 -0.57
C VAL A 18 -6.64 -2.70 -1.78
N ILE A 19 -6.19 -3.35 -2.85
CA ILE A 19 -5.76 -2.71 -4.09
C ILE A 19 -6.76 -3.06 -5.18
N GLY A 20 -7.32 -2.05 -5.85
CA GLY A 20 -8.23 -2.25 -6.97
C GLY A 20 -7.59 -3.10 -8.08
N GLY A 21 -8.24 -4.22 -8.43
CA GLY A 21 -7.79 -5.16 -9.46
C GLY A 21 -7.13 -6.45 -8.94
N ALA A 22 -6.79 -6.53 -7.65
CA ALA A 22 -6.42 -7.79 -7.00
C ALA A 22 -7.64 -8.40 -6.30
N PRO A 23 -7.91 -9.71 -6.42
CA PRO A 23 -9.12 -10.32 -5.90
C PRO A 23 -9.12 -10.32 -4.37
N ASN A 24 -9.98 -9.48 -3.77
CA ASN A 24 -10.56 -9.50 -2.41
C ASN A 24 -9.68 -9.80 -1.17
N ASN A 25 -8.38 -10.00 -1.31
CA ASN A 25 -7.49 -10.27 -0.20
C ASN A 25 -6.65 -9.02 0.09
N PRO A 26 -6.72 -8.48 1.32
CA PRO A 26 -5.80 -7.46 1.76
C PRO A 26 -4.37 -8.00 1.63
N ILE A 27 -3.47 -7.21 1.03
CA ILE A 27 -2.05 -7.53 1.00
C ILE A 27 -1.34 -6.72 2.08
N ASP A 28 -0.43 -7.36 2.80
CA ASP A 28 0.44 -6.64 3.73
C ASP A 28 1.61 -6.06 2.93
N GLY A 29 1.83 -4.75 3.06
CA GLY A 29 2.83 -4.06 2.28
C GLY A 29 3.41 -2.83 2.98
N LYS A 30 4.45 -2.27 2.37
CA LYS A 30 5.11 -1.04 2.78
C LYS A 30 4.92 0.02 1.71
N VAL A 31 4.59 1.25 2.14
CA VAL A 31 4.55 2.40 1.23
C VAL A 31 5.99 2.86 0.96
N LEU A 32 6.42 2.79 -0.30
CA LEU A 32 7.75 3.25 -0.71
C LEU A 32 7.73 4.70 -1.17
N GLU A 33 6.74 5.08 -1.98
CA GLU A 33 6.66 6.40 -2.59
C GLU A 33 5.21 6.87 -2.64
N VAL A 34 5.00 8.17 -2.39
CA VAL A 34 3.70 8.84 -2.45
C VAL A 34 3.89 10.14 -3.20
N LYS A 35 3.22 10.26 -4.35
CA LYS A 35 3.06 11.48 -5.14
C LYS A 35 1.60 11.90 -5.12
N THR A 36 1.31 13.05 -5.71
CA THR A 36 -0.04 13.60 -5.81
C THR A 36 -1.00 12.66 -6.55
N ASP A 37 -0.52 11.97 -7.57
CA ASP A 37 -1.31 11.14 -8.50
C ASP A 37 -0.97 9.65 -8.43
N SER A 38 0.02 9.27 -7.62
CA SER A 38 0.53 7.90 -7.61
C SER A 38 1.11 7.49 -6.26
N VAL A 39 0.99 6.21 -5.95
CA VAL A 39 1.58 5.56 -4.78
C VAL A 39 2.21 4.24 -5.19
N ILE A 40 3.37 3.94 -4.60
CA ILE A 40 4.08 2.68 -4.79
C ILE A 40 4.06 1.90 -3.47
N ILE A 41 3.46 0.70 -3.51
CA ILE A 41 3.42 -0.24 -2.39
C ILE A 41 4.27 -1.45 -2.74
N GLU A 42 5.23 -1.80 -1.87
CA GLU A 42 5.99 -3.04 -1.96
C GLU A 42 5.41 -4.09 -1.01
N THR A 43 5.17 -5.29 -1.53
CA THR A 43 4.78 -6.46 -0.73
C THR A 43 5.76 -7.61 -1.00
N ALA A 44 5.78 -8.59 -0.10
CA ALA A 44 6.52 -9.82 -0.30
C ALA A 44 5.54 -11.01 -0.24
N VAL A 45 5.48 -11.77 -1.31
CA VAL A 45 4.71 -13.02 -1.40
C VAL A 45 5.71 -14.14 -1.66
N ASP A 46 5.77 -15.12 -0.76
CA ASP A 46 6.70 -16.26 -0.83
C ASP A 46 8.17 -15.84 -1.05
N GLY A 47 8.60 -14.77 -0.37
CA GLY A 47 9.96 -14.21 -0.49
C GLY A 47 10.23 -13.41 -1.77
N THR A 48 9.27 -13.40 -2.72
CA THR A 48 9.34 -12.59 -3.93
C THR A 48 8.73 -11.22 -3.68
N LYS A 49 9.47 -10.17 -4.02
CA LYS A 49 9.03 -8.79 -3.87
C LYS A 49 8.19 -8.35 -5.07
N TYR A 50 7.00 -7.82 -4.80
CA TYR A 50 6.12 -7.22 -5.79
C TYR A 50 5.94 -5.73 -5.49
N ARG A 51 5.82 -4.93 -6.54
CA ARG A 51 5.57 -3.50 -6.44
C ARG A 51 4.33 -3.14 -7.23
N TYR A 52 3.41 -2.47 -6.56
CA TYR A 52 2.17 -1.98 -7.16
C TYR A 52 2.23 -0.46 -7.29
N LEU A 53 2.08 0.03 -8.51
CA LEU A 53 1.89 1.45 -8.82
C LEU A 53 0.40 1.70 -9.08
N MET A 54 -0.21 2.60 -8.33
CA MET A 54 -1.63 2.92 -8.48
C MET A 54 -1.95 4.35 -8.09
N HIS A 55 -3.16 4.80 -8.42
CA HIS A 55 -3.69 6.06 -7.90
C HIS A 55 -3.99 5.94 -6.39
N PRO A 56 -3.65 6.94 -5.56
CA PRO A 56 -3.89 6.89 -4.11
C PRO A 56 -5.35 6.64 -3.71
N ASP A 57 -6.30 7.07 -4.54
CA ASP A 57 -7.74 6.84 -4.28
C ASP A 57 -8.19 5.39 -4.50
N ASN A 58 -7.36 4.57 -5.15
CA ASN A 58 -7.60 3.15 -5.33
C ASN A 58 -7.01 2.29 -4.19
N VAL A 59 -6.50 2.93 -3.13
CA VAL A 59 -5.97 2.27 -1.95
C VAL A 59 -6.98 2.34 -0.81
N VAL A 60 -7.31 1.18 -0.24
CA VAL A 60 -8.00 1.10 1.05
C VAL A 60 -7.06 0.50 2.07
N ILE A 61 -6.88 1.17 3.20
CA ILE A 61 -6.04 0.69 4.30
C ILE A 61 -6.96 -0.04 5.29
N VAL A 62 -6.64 -1.30 5.61
CA VAL A 62 -7.36 -2.11 6.58
C VAL A 62 -6.65 -2.00 7.92
N GLU A 63 -7.31 -1.40 8.91
CA GLU A 63 -6.85 -1.40 10.29
C GLU A 63 -7.17 -2.76 10.92
N ARG A 64 -6.13 -3.55 11.26
CA ARG A 64 -6.31 -4.79 12.04
C ARG A 64 -6.26 -4.43 13.52
N LYS A 65 -7.35 -4.68 14.26
CA LYS A 65 -7.43 -4.60 15.72
C LYS A 65 -6.81 -5.81 16.37
#